data_AF-A0A9P1P951-F1
#
_entry.id   AF-A0A9P1P951-F1
#
_cell.length_a   1.000
_cell.length_b   1.000
_cell.length_c   1.000
_cell.angle_alpha   90.00
_cell.angle_beta   90.00
_cell.angle_gamma   90.00
#
_symmetry.space_group_name_H-M   'P 1'
#
loop_
_entity.id
_entity.type
_entity.pdbx_description
1 polymer ?
#
loop_
_entity_poly.entity_id
_entity_poly.type
_entity_poly.pdbx_seq_one_letter_code
_entity_poly.pdbx_strand_id
1 'polypeptide(L)'
;MSILREMSSIEFENYIDNAIKSYAKEKIESGNWTEHEAFYRSKSEYDKLLPNGVNSNNNYLFSILNESDNVIGMIWLNVNENNLGFIYDLNIYKEYQGKGYGLKAMEEIENIARSLELEKIELHVFGHNTKAINLYEKLNYRKTNIIMSKKL
;
A
#
# COMPACT_ATOMS: atom_id res chain seq x y z
N MET A 1 17.10 14.78 -0.64
CA MET A 1 16.07 14.77 0.43
C MET A 1 15.23 13.54 0.17
N SER A 2 15.00 12.69 1.17
CA SER A 2 14.15 11.51 0.99
C SER A 2 12.72 11.96 0.68
N ILE A 3 12.04 11.24 -0.20
CA ILE A 3 10.62 11.49 -0.51
C ILE A 3 9.70 10.86 0.55
N LEU A 4 10.23 10.01 1.42
CA LEU A 4 9.49 9.33 2.46
C LEU A 4 9.81 9.93 3.83
N ARG A 5 8.76 10.20 4.60
CA ARG A 5 8.85 10.61 6.00
C ARG A 5 7.89 9.75 6.81
N GLU A 6 8.28 9.38 8.03
CA GLU A 6 7.36 8.68 8.93
C GLU A 6 6.03 9.42 9.02
N MET A 7 4.95 8.64 8.90
CA MET A 7 3.59 9.15 8.95
C MET A 7 3.26 9.59 10.37
N SER A 8 2.72 10.79 10.52
CA SER A 8 2.22 11.27 11.82
C SER A 8 0.86 10.67 12.14
N SER A 9 0.47 10.63 13.41
CA SER A 9 -0.88 10.16 13.81
C SER A 9 -2.01 10.96 13.14
N ILE A 10 -1.83 12.27 12.94
CA ILE A 10 -2.83 13.13 12.28
C ILE A 10 -2.98 12.74 10.80
N GLU A 11 -1.89 12.44 10.10
CA GLU A 11 -1.94 11.98 8.72
C GLU A 11 -2.56 10.59 8.61
N PHE A 12 -2.26 9.71 9.57
CA PHE A 12 -2.87 8.39 9.66
C PHE A 12 -4.39 8.46 9.82
N GLU A 13 -4.89 9.33 10.70
CA GLU A 13 -6.34 9.57 10.87
C GLU A 13 -7.00 10.02 9.56
N ASN A 14 -6.33 10.88 8.78
CA ASN A 14 -6.83 11.33 7.46
C ASN A 14 -6.77 10.23 6.38
N TYR A 15 -5.84 9.29 6.53
CA TYR A 15 -5.62 8.17 5.61
C TYR A 15 -6.63 7.04 5.84
N ILE A 16 -6.79 6.59 7.08
CA ILE A 16 -7.34 5.27 7.39
C ILE A 16 -8.79 5.09 6.92
N ASP A 17 -9.63 6.12 7.08
CA ASP A 17 -11.03 6.08 6.65
C ASP A 17 -11.16 5.91 5.13
N ASN A 18 -10.28 6.57 4.37
CA ASN A 18 -10.27 6.47 2.91
C ASN A 18 -9.68 5.13 2.46
N ALA A 19 -8.68 4.62 3.16
CA ALA A 19 -8.06 3.33 2.89
C ALA A 19 -9.06 2.16 3.05
N ILE A 20 -9.82 2.17 4.16
CA ILE A 20 -10.89 1.20 4.43
C ILE A 20 -11.96 1.23 3.33
N LYS A 21 -12.44 2.41 2.96
CA LYS A 21 -13.47 2.54 1.91
C LYS A 21 -12.95 2.09 0.54
N SER A 22 -11.72 2.45 0.22
CA SER A 22 -11.10 2.13 -1.08
C SER A 22 -10.86 0.64 -1.21
N TYR A 23 -10.29 -0.01 -0.19
CA TYR A 23 -10.04 -1.45 -0.22
C TYR A 23 -11.34 -2.26 -0.24
N ALA A 24 -12.37 -1.85 0.50
CA ALA A 24 -13.71 -2.44 0.39
C ALA A 24 -14.25 -2.37 -1.05
N LYS A 25 -14.12 -1.21 -1.71
CA LYS A 25 -14.55 -1.02 -3.10
C LYS A 25 -13.78 -1.93 -4.07
N GLU A 26 -12.46 -2.02 -3.93
CA GLU A 26 -11.62 -2.90 -4.76
C GLU A 26 -12.01 -4.39 -4.60
N LYS A 27 -12.34 -4.82 -3.37
CA LYS A 27 -12.84 -6.18 -3.08
C LYS A 27 -14.22 -6.48 -3.66
N ILE A 28 -15.10 -5.47 -3.76
CA ILE A 28 -16.39 -5.60 -4.44
C ILE A 28 -16.16 -5.71 -5.96
N GLU A 29 -15.34 -4.83 -6.54
CA GLU A 29 -15.08 -4.77 -7.98
C GLU A 29 -14.42 -6.07 -8.49
N SER A 30 -13.53 -6.65 -7.68
CA SER A 30 -12.93 -7.97 -7.95
C SER A 30 -13.85 -9.17 -7.68
N GLY A 31 -15.08 -8.93 -7.19
CA GLY A 31 -16.06 -9.96 -6.88
C GLY A 31 -15.70 -10.82 -5.66
N ASN A 32 -14.74 -10.38 -4.83
CA ASN A 32 -14.31 -11.12 -3.64
C ASN A 32 -15.32 -11.01 -2.50
N TRP A 33 -15.92 -9.84 -2.29
CA TRP A 33 -16.85 -9.55 -1.20
C TRP A 33 -18.16 -8.95 -1.72
N THR A 34 -19.24 -9.12 -0.94
CA THR A 34 -20.51 -8.45 -1.22
C THR A 34 -20.51 -7.00 -0.71
N GLU A 35 -21.31 -6.12 -1.32
CA GLU A 35 -21.45 -4.72 -0.88
C GLU A 35 -21.83 -4.60 0.61
N HIS A 36 -22.67 -5.52 1.10
CA HIS A 36 -23.18 -5.49 2.47
C HIS A 36 -22.10 -5.78 3.52
N GLU A 37 -21.12 -6.64 3.22
CA GLU A 37 -20.08 -7.03 4.17
C GLU A 37 -18.75 -6.29 3.98
N ALA A 38 -18.49 -5.74 2.78
CA ALA A 38 -17.16 -5.32 2.37
C ALA A 38 -16.55 -4.26 3.29
N PHE A 39 -17.35 -3.28 3.74
CA PHE A 39 -16.88 -2.25 4.66
C PHE A 39 -16.45 -2.83 6.01
N TYR A 40 -17.27 -3.69 6.62
CA TYR A 40 -16.98 -4.29 7.92
C TYR A 40 -15.77 -5.21 7.85
N ARG A 41 -15.64 -5.99 6.77
CA ARG A 41 -14.47 -6.83 6.52
C ARG A 41 -13.21 -6.02 6.34
N SER A 42 -13.25 -4.99 5.50
CA SER A 42 -12.12 -4.08 5.30
C SER A 42 -11.68 -3.46 6.61
N LYS A 43 -12.61 -2.89 7.38
CA LYS A 43 -12.31 -2.30 8.68
C LYS A 43 -11.66 -3.32 9.62
N SER A 44 -12.21 -4.53 9.71
CA SER A 44 -11.64 -5.59 10.55
C SER A 44 -10.23 -6.02 10.11
N GLU A 45 -9.91 -6.01 8.82
CA GLU A 45 -8.54 -6.29 8.35
C GLU A 45 -7.57 -5.18 8.78
N TYR A 46 -7.93 -3.91 8.59
CA TYR A 46 -7.09 -2.79 9.05
C TYR A 46 -6.92 -2.79 10.58
N ASP A 47 -7.98 -3.02 11.35
CA ASP A 47 -7.91 -3.08 12.83
C ASP A 47 -6.97 -4.20 13.31
N LYS A 48 -6.90 -5.32 12.58
CA LYS A 48 -5.98 -6.44 12.89
C LYS A 48 -4.54 -6.13 12.50
N LEU A 49 -4.33 -5.48 11.37
CA LEU A 49 -3.00 -5.16 10.85
C LEU A 49 -2.36 -3.98 11.58
N LEU A 50 -3.17 -3.01 12.02
CA LEU A 50 -2.75 -1.77 12.64
C LEU A 50 -3.43 -1.54 14.01
N PRO A 51 -3.32 -2.46 14.97
CA PRO A 51 -4.02 -2.36 16.27
C PRO A 51 -3.60 -1.13 17.10
N ASN A 52 -2.42 -0.57 16.82
CA ASN A 52 -1.88 0.63 17.48
C ASN A 52 -1.63 1.78 16.47
N GLY A 53 -2.33 1.79 15.33
CA GLY A 53 -2.13 2.78 14.27
C GLY A 53 -0.70 2.78 13.75
N VAL A 54 -0.10 3.98 13.62
CA VAL A 54 1.30 4.15 13.19
C VAL A 54 2.34 3.48 14.08
N ASN A 55 1.99 3.15 15.33
CA ASN A 55 2.88 2.48 16.28
C ASN A 55 2.71 0.95 16.28
N SER A 56 2.03 0.39 15.28
CA SER A 56 1.82 -1.05 15.19
C SER A 56 3.13 -1.76 14.85
N ASN A 57 3.50 -2.76 15.65
CA ASN A 57 4.77 -3.46 15.50
C ASN A 57 4.99 -3.98 14.08
N ASN A 58 6.22 -3.88 13.60
CA ASN A 58 6.68 -4.29 12.27
C ASN A 58 5.93 -3.63 11.10
N ASN A 59 5.17 -2.56 11.35
CA ASN A 59 4.51 -1.77 10.31
C ASN A 59 5.18 -0.41 10.21
N TYR A 60 5.65 -0.10 9.02
CA TYR A 60 6.32 1.14 8.67
C TYR A 60 5.42 1.91 7.70
N LEU A 61 4.77 2.97 8.21
CA LEU A 61 3.89 3.84 7.44
C LEU A 61 4.61 5.14 7.14
N PHE A 62 4.70 5.50 5.87
CA PHE A 62 5.35 6.71 5.41
C PHE A 62 4.40 7.60 4.64
N SER A 63 4.47 8.89 4.92
CA SER A 63 3.92 9.95 4.08
C SER A 63 4.90 10.23 2.93
N ILE A 64 4.37 10.35 1.71
CA ILE A 64 5.15 10.68 0.50
C ILE A 64 5.11 12.19 0.33
N LEU A 65 6.26 12.83 0.27
CA LEU A 65 6.41 14.28 0.13
C LEU A 65 6.70 14.67 -1.32
N ASN A 66 6.37 15.89 -1.72
CA ASN A 66 6.89 16.46 -2.97
C ASN A 66 8.12 17.36 -2.70
N GLU A 67 8.62 18.03 -3.73
CA GLU A 67 9.77 18.93 -3.64
C GLU A 67 9.51 20.19 -2.78
N SER A 68 8.28 20.43 -2.36
CA SER A 68 7.86 21.54 -1.49
C SER A 68 7.41 21.04 -0.10
N ASP A 69 7.76 19.81 0.28
CA ASP A 69 7.39 19.17 1.54
C ASP A 69 5.88 18.99 1.78
N ASN A 70 5.07 19.06 0.72
CA ASN A 70 3.65 18.73 0.81
C ASN A 70 3.44 17.22 0.80
N VAL A 71 2.52 16.71 1.63
CA VAL A 71 2.11 15.30 1.61
C VAL A 71 1.24 15.05 0.37
N ILE A 72 1.69 14.15 -0.49
CA ILE A 72 1.08 13.83 -1.79
C ILE A 72 0.62 12.38 -1.91
N GLY A 73 0.76 11.60 -0.84
CA GLY A 73 0.43 10.19 -0.82
C GLY A 73 1.00 9.48 0.40
N MET A 74 0.92 8.16 0.39
CA MET A 74 1.50 7.31 1.43
C MET A 74 1.95 5.95 0.87
N ILE A 75 2.84 5.29 1.61
CA ILE A 75 3.23 3.90 1.39
C ILE A 75 3.35 3.18 2.73
N TRP A 76 2.94 1.92 2.78
CA TRP A 76 2.95 1.09 3.97
C TRP A 76 3.67 -0.24 3.70
N LEU A 77 4.79 -0.43 4.38
CA LEU A 77 5.57 -1.66 4.43
C LEU A 77 5.31 -2.38 5.75
N ASN A 78 4.99 -3.66 5.70
CA ASN A 78 5.05 -4.56 6.83
C ASN A 78 6.25 -5.48 6.72
N VAL A 79 6.85 -5.85 7.85
CA VAL A 79 7.91 -6.85 7.92
C VAL A 79 7.40 -8.03 8.71
N ASN A 80 7.49 -9.23 8.14
CA ASN A 80 7.13 -10.45 8.86
C ASN A 80 8.34 -11.02 9.63
N GLU A 81 8.09 -12.06 10.41
CA GLU A 81 9.11 -12.71 11.26
C GLU A 81 10.27 -13.36 10.48
N ASN A 82 10.13 -13.53 9.17
CA ASN A 82 11.15 -14.14 8.29
C ASN A 82 11.91 -13.08 7.46
N ASN A 83 11.95 -11.83 7.90
CA ASN A 83 12.60 -10.71 7.19
C ASN A 83 12.11 -10.54 5.74
N LEU A 84 10.83 -10.86 5.49
CA LEU A 84 10.17 -10.58 4.22
C LEU A 84 9.28 -9.35 4.38
N GLY A 85 9.50 -8.38 3.49
CA GLY A 85 8.70 -7.17 3.39
C GLY A 85 7.43 -7.41 2.59
N PHE A 86 6.31 -6.86 3.03
CA PHE A 86 5.06 -6.84 2.29
C PHE A 86 4.55 -5.40 2.20
N ILE A 87 4.40 -4.87 0.97
CA ILE A 87 3.80 -3.57 0.75
C ILE A 87 2.27 -3.76 0.76
N TYR A 88 1.64 -3.33 1.84
CA TYR A 88 0.19 -3.42 2.01
C TYR A 88 -0.55 -2.35 1.21
N ASP A 89 0.02 -1.15 1.13
CA ASP A 89 -0.62 -0.02 0.44
C ASP A 89 0.43 0.92 -0.17
N LEU A 90 0.09 1.45 -1.35
CA LEU A 90 0.77 2.54 -2.03
C LEU A 90 -0.30 3.40 -2.69
N ASN A 91 -0.44 4.63 -2.21
CA ASN A 91 -1.42 5.56 -2.74
C ASN A 91 -0.77 6.92 -3.03
N ILE A 92 -0.93 7.41 -4.25
CA ILE A 92 -0.61 8.79 -4.64
C ILE A 92 -1.93 9.53 -4.83
N TYR A 93 -2.12 10.67 -4.16
CA TYR A 93 -3.32 11.48 -4.32
C TYR A 93 -3.51 11.91 -5.77
N LYS A 94 -4.78 11.99 -6.19
CA LYS A 94 -5.19 12.01 -7.60
C LYS A 94 -4.51 13.14 -8.39
N GLU A 95 -4.39 14.31 -7.80
CA GLU A 95 -3.79 15.52 -8.36
C GLU A 95 -2.25 15.43 -8.55
N TYR A 96 -1.60 14.44 -7.94
CA TYR A 96 -0.17 14.18 -8.06
C TYR A 96 0.16 12.93 -8.88
N GLN A 97 -0.84 12.16 -9.32
CA GLN A 97 -0.62 10.98 -10.14
C GLN A 97 -0.06 11.30 -11.53
N GLY A 98 0.63 10.34 -12.15
CA GLY A 98 1.21 10.48 -13.51
C GLY A 98 2.48 11.32 -13.58
N LYS A 99 2.99 11.80 -12.43
CA LYS A 99 4.19 12.63 -12.32
C LYS A 99 5.45 11.87 -11.87
N GLY A 100 5.38 10.54 -11.80
CA GLY A 100 6.50 9.68 -11.40
C GLY A 100 6.67 9.45 -9.89
N TYR A 101 5.84 10.04 -9.03
CA TYR A 101 5.98 9.88 -7.56
C TYR A 101 5.82 8.44 -7.06
N GLY A 102 4.93 7.64 -7.67
CA GLY A 102 4.79 6.23 -7.29
C GLY A 102 6.06 5.42 -7.56
N LEU A 103 6.80 5.74 -8.63
CA LEU A 103 8.10 5.11 -8.92
C LEU A 103 9.13 5.49 -7.87
N LYS A 104 9.29 6.79 -7.60
CA LYS A 104 10.22 7.30 -6.60
C LYS A 104 9.94 6.74 -5.19
N ALA A 105 8.66 6.65 -4.80
CA ALA A 105 8.26 6.10 -3.51
C ALA A 105 8.61 4.61 -3.38
N MET A 106 8.44 3.83 -4.45
CA MET A 106 8.83 2.41 -4.49
C MET A 106 10.36 2.24 -4.44
N GLU A 107 11.11 3.05 -5.18
CA GLU A 107 12.59 3.00 -5.13
C GLU A 107 13.10 3.30 -3.71
N GLU A 108 12.47 4.26 -3.02
CA GLU A 108 12.85 4.61 -1.66
C GLU A 108 12.43 3.57 -0.62
N ILE A 109 11.23 2.97 -0.72
CA ILE A 109 10.84 1.88 0.20
C ILE A 109 11.71 0.65 0.02
N GLU A 110 12.21 0.39 -1.19
CA GLU A 110 13.19 -0.66 -1.44
C GLU A 110 14.54 -0.37 -0.78
N ASN A 111 14.98 0.89 -0.76
CA ASN A 111 16.18 1.27 -0.01
C ASN A 111 16.00 1.05 1.49
N ILE A 112 14.83 1.41 2.02
CA ILE A 112 14.48 1.16 3.44
C ILE A 112 14.47 -0.35 3.71
N ALA A 113 13.83 -1.15 2.87
CA ALA A 113 13.83 -2.61 2.99
C ALA A 113 15.24 -3.21 2.98
N ARG A 114 16.14 -2.74 2.11
CA ARG A 114 17.55 -3.17 2.11
C ARG A 114 18.27 -2.79 3.40
N SER A 115 17.99 -1.61 3.96
CA SER A 115 18.57 -1.17 5.24
C SER A 115 18.05 -1.95 6.45
N LEU A 116 16.87 -2.55 6.32
CA LEU A 116 16.28 -3.49 7.28
C LEU A 116 16.73 -4.95 7.02
N GLU A 117 17.69 -5.16 6.12
CA GLU A 117 18.23 -6.49 5.76
C GLU A 117 17.17 -7.46 5.24
N LEU A 118 16.10 -6.95 4.62
CA LEU A 118 15.05 -7.79 4.04
C LEU A 118 15.54 -8.47 2.76
N GLU A 119 15.32 -9.78 2.66
CA GLU A 119 15.74 -10.55 1.48
C GLU A 119 14.78 -10.38 0.29
N LYS A 120 13.53 -10.02 0.56
CA LYS A 120 12.46 -9.94 -0.44
C LYS A 120 11.38 -8.94 -0.05
N ILE A 121 10.81 -8.29 -1.06
CA ILE A 121 9.57 -7.50 -0.94
C ILE A 121 8.50 -8.15 -1.82
N GLU A 122 7.31 -8.28 -1.26
CA GLU A 122 6.10 -8.72 -1.94
C GLU A 122 5.01 -7.66 -1.84
N LEU A 123 4.01 -7.79 -2.71
CA LEU A 123 2.82 -6.95 -2.70
C LEU A 123 1.66 -7.71 -3.34
N HIS A 124 0.45 -7.27 -3.02
CA HIS A 124 -0.76 -7.67 -3.73
C HIS A 124 -1.23 -6.53 -4.63
N VAL A 125 -1.67 -6.86 -5.84
CA VAL A 125 -2.30 -5.91 -6.76
C VAL A 125 -3.54 -6.54 -7.39
N PHE A 126 -4.65 -5.80 -7.39
CA PHE A 126 -5.88 -6.26 -8.04
C PHE A 126 -5.71 -6.33 -9.55
N GLY A 127 -6.25 -7.38 -10.18
CA GLY A 127 -6.05 -7.67 -11.60
C GLY A 127 -6.53 -6.58 -12.56
N HIS A 128 -7.53 -5.78 -12.16
CA HIS A 128 -8.02 -4.64 -12.94
C HIS A 128 -7.14 -3.39 -12.82
N ASN A 129 -6.21 -3.32 -11.85
CA ASN A 129 -5.33 -2.16 -11.66
C ASN A 129 -4.10 -2.21 -12.57
N THR A 130 -4.33 -2.09 -13.88
CA THR A 130 -3.29 -2.16 -14.91
C THR A 130 -2.21 -1.09 -14.74
N LYS A 131 -2.55 0.08 -14.21
CA LYS A 131 -1.61 1.17 -13.94
C LYS A 131 -0.57 0.77 -12.88
N ALA A 132 -1.01 0.18 -11.77
CA ALA A 132 -0.12 -0.30 -10.72
C ALA A 132 0.71 -1.50 -11.20
N ILE A 133 0.10 -2.45 -11.92
CA ILE A 133 0.81 -3.59 -12.53
C ILE A 133 1.97 -3.10 -13.41
N ASN A 134 1.71 -2.14 -14.32
CA ASN A 134 2.74 -1.58 -15.19
C ASN A 134 3.84 -0.85 -14.41
N LEU A 135 3.53 -0.23 -13.27
CA LEU A 135 4.53 0.37 -12.40
C LEU A 135 5.44 -0.71 -11.80
N TYR A 136 4.86 -1.75 -11.22
CA TYR A 136 5.61 -2.83 -10.57
C TYR A 136 6.47 -3.61 -11.58
N GLU A 137 5.95 -3.87 -12.78
CA GLU A 137 6.72 -4.54 -13.85
C GLU A 137 7.95 -3.70 -14.28
N LYS A 138 7.84 -2.36 -14.35
CA LYS A 138 9.00 -1.48 -14.62
C LYS A 138 10.06 -1.54 -13.53
N LEU A 139 9.66 -1.82 -12.30
CA LEU A 139 10.54 -2.02 -11.14
C LEU A 139 11.05 -3.47 -11.02
N ASN A 140 10.82 -4.32 -12.02
CA ASN A 140 11.22 -5.73 -12.06
C ASN A 140 10.50 -6.63 -11.03
N TYR A 141 9.38 -6.20 -10.46
CA TYR A 141 8.50 -7.12 -9.72
C TYR A 141 7.94 -8.16 -10.69
N ARG A 142 7.89 -9.40 -10.23
CA ARG A 142 7.40 -10.53 -11.01
C ARG A 142 6.13 -11.08 -10.38
N LYS A 143 5.15 -11.41 -11.21
CA LYS A 143 3.92 -12.09 -10.77
C LYS A 143 4.30 -13.47 -10.21
N THR A 144 4.02 -13.69 -8.93
CA THR A 144 4.26 -14.98 -8.25
C THR A 144 3.01 -15.84 -8.18
N ASN A 145 1.84 -15.22 -8.03
CA ASN A 145 0.55 -15.88 -7.90
C ASN A 145 -0.51 -15.12 -8.73
N ILE A 146 -1.46 -15.86 -9.30
CA ILE A 146 -2.61 -15.31 -10.03
C ILE A 146 -3.87 -15.99 -9.52
N ILE A 147 -4.86 -15.21 -9.09
CA ILE A 147 -6.19 -15.68 -8.73
C ILE A 147 -7.15 -15.26 -9.85
N MET A 148 -7.92 -16.22 -10.37
CA MET A 148 -8.90 -15.99 -11.44
C MET A 148 -10.26 -16.51 -11.00
N SER A 149 -11.33 -15.82 -11.40
CA SER A 149 -12.70 -16.24 -11.14
C SER A 149 -13.55 -16.07 -12.40
N LYS A 150 -14.62 -16.87 -12.52
CA LYS A 150 -15.59 -16.79 -13.61
C LYS A 150 -17.00 -16.95 -13.03
N LYS A 151 -17.89 -16.01 -13.34
CA LYS A 151 -19.32 -16.16 -13.06
C LYS A 151 -19.90 -17.20 -14.03
N LEU A 152 -20.64 -18.17 -13.49
CA LEU A 152 -21.34 -19.20 -14.28
C LEU A 152 -22.72 -18.70 -14.74
#